data_AF-A0A4Q6G851-F1
#
_entry.id   AF-A0A4Q6G851-F1
#
_cell.length_a   1.000
_cell.length_b   1.000
_cell.length_c   1.000
_cell.angle_alpha   90.00
_cell.angle_beta   90.00
_cell.angle_gamma   90.00
#
_symmetry.space_group_name_H-M   'P 1'
#
loop_
_entity.id
_entity.type
_entity.pdbx_description
1 polymer ?
#
loop_
_entity_poly.entity_id
_entity_poly.type
_entity_poly.pdbx_seq_one_letter_code
_entity_poly.pdbx_strand_id
1 'polypeptide(L)'
;MRIFPKFRFAEVEDLNPQNILAGLLLAVKGQATNEVELMHLSSNLAGPQSDNYMVKADDLKRLIQTSTRILDNLGLDAFVEQASDILTDRQKLASLVTIMDVCMMENSLLEGEKAIFDKVREGFGISEDELRPFEEMLILKNESSIRLNVLPSSYNRAAEGFRSLV
;
A
#
# COMPACT_ATOMS: atom_id res chain seq x y z
N MET A 1 -4.36 18.18 -6.27
CA MET A 1 -5.63 17.46 -6.00
C MET A 1 -5.30 16.25 -5.13
N ARG A 2 -6.07 15.98 -4.08
CA ARG A 2 -5.76 14.91 -3.09
C ARG A 2 -6.36 13.59 -3.59
N ILE A 3 -5.55 12.52 -3.72
CA ILE A 3 -6.01 11.22 -4.25
C ILE A 3 -6.78 10.44 -3.17
N PHE A 4 -6.23 10.33 -1.96
CA PHE A 4 -6.92 9.76 -0.80
C PHE A 4 -7.35 10.85 0.18
N PRO A 5 -8.50 10.77 0.87
CA PRO A 5 -8.89 11.75 1.89
C PRO A 5 -7.87 11.84 3.06
N LYS A 6 -8.03 12.85 3.92
CA LYS A 6 -7.22 13.00 5.15
C LYS A 6 -7.33 11.73 5.98
N PHE A 7 -6.19 11.20 6.45
CA PHE A 7 -6.20 10.10 7.42
C PHE A 7 -7.06 10.53 8.60
N ARG A 8 -8.15 9.79 8.83
CA ARG A 8 -9.14 10.10 9.84
C ARG A 8 -9.63 8.79 10.41
N PHE A 9 -9.67 8.72 11.73
CA PHE A 9 -10.35 7.64 12.40
C PHE A 9 -11.85 7.77 12.19
N ALA A 10 -12.48 6.66 11.78
CA ALA A 10 -13.90 6.47 11.93
C ALA A 10 -14.14 5.73 13.26
N GLU A 11 -15.19 6.11 13.99
CA GLU A 11 -15.62 5.40 15.20
C GLU A 11 -16.25 4.04 14.90
N VAL A 12 -16.65 3.82 13.64
CA VAL A 12 -17.21 2.58 13.11
C VAL A 12 -16.17 1.91 12.22
N GLU A 13 -16.00 0.59 12.35
CA GLU A 13 -15.14 -0.23 11.49
C GLU A 13 -15.73 -0.36 10.08
N ASP A 14 -15.71 0.75 9.32
CA ASP A 14 -16.23 0.81 7.97
C ASP A 14 -15.12 0.71 6.91
N LEU A 15 -15.46 0.07 5.79
CA LEU A 15 -14.61 0.03 4.62
C LEU A 15 -14.49 1.47 4.06
N ASN A 16 -13.28 2.00 4.08
CA ASN A 16 -12.96 3.34 3.60
C ASN A 16 -11.66 3.31 2.79
N PRO A 17 -11.30 4.36 2.04
CA PRO A 17 -10.14 4.30 1.14
C PRO A 17 -8.80 3.95 1.83
N GLN A 18 -8.63 4.28 3.11
CA GLN A 18 -7.41 3.98 3.86
C GLN A 18 -7.38 2.51 4.30
N ASN A 19 -8.51 2.00 4.80
CA ASN A 19 -8.69 0.58 5.11
C ASN A 19 -8.56 -0.30 3.86
N ILE A 20 -9.08 0.18 2.72
CA ILE A 20 -8.97 -0.52 1.44
C ILE A 20 -7.51 -0.62 1.01
N LEU A 21 -6.77 0.49 0.97
CA LEU A 21 -5.36 0.47 0.56
C LEU A 21 -4.52 -0.46 1.45
N ALA A 22 -4.68 -0.35 2.77
CA ALA A 22 -3.97 -1.20 3.72
C ALA A 22 -4.36 -2.68 3.55
N GLY A 23 -5.66 -2.99 3.44
CA GLY A 23 -6.16 -4.35 3.25
C GLY A 23 -5.67 -4.99 1.95
N LEU A 24 -5.69 -4.26 0.83
CA LEU A 24 -5.17 -4.77 -0.45
C LEU A 24 -3.67 -5.01 -0.41
N LEU A 25 -2.91 -4.12 0.23
CA LEU A 25 -1.47 -4.33 0.39
C LEU A 25 -1.18 -5.60 1.20
N LEU A 26 -1.88 -5.78 2.32
CA LEU A 26 -1.76 -6.97 3.17
C LEU A 26 -2.21 -8.24 2.45
N ALA A 27 -3.25 -8.16 1.61
CA ALA A 27 -3.68 -9.28 0.78
C ALA A 27 -2.57 -9.72 -0.17
N VAL A 28 -1.92 -8.77 -0.85
CA VAL A 28 -0.87 -9.05 -1.83
C VAL A 28 0.42 -9.51 -1.16
N LYS A 29 0.92 -8.78 -0.15
CA LYS A 29 2.18 -9.08 0.55
C LYS A 29 2.07 -10.21 1.58
N GLY A 30 0.85 -10.55 1.99
CA GLY A 30 0.61 -11.46 3.11
C GLY A 30 1.02 -10.86 4.46
N GLN A 31 0.94 -11.68 5.52
CA GLN A 31 1.30 -11.27 6.89
C GLN A 31 2.80 -10.99 7.09
N ALA A 32 3.65 -11.19 6.07
CA ALA A 32 5.09 -10.96 6.12
C ALA A 32 5.48 -9.50 5.81
N THR A 33 4.54 -8.55 5.96
CA THR A 33 4.80 -7.13 5.66
C THR A 33 5.87 -6.60 6.61
N ASN A 34 7.01 -6.18 6.07
CA ASN A 34 8.14 -5.72 6.87
C ASN A 34 8.10 -4.21 7.17
N GLU A 35 9.01 -3.73 8.01
CA GLU A 35 9.06 -2.33 8.44
C GLU A 35 9.15 -1.32 7.29
N VAL A 36 9.83 -1.68 6.19
CA VAL A 36 10.01 -0.79 5.03
C VAL A 36 8.70 -0.63 4.28
N GLU A 37 7.96 -1.74 4.12
CA GLU A 37 6.66 -1.76 3.46
C GLU A 37 5.60 -1.00 4.29
N LEU A 38 5.62 -1.19 5.61
CA LEU A 38 4.77 -0.43 6.53
C LEU A 38 5.11 1.06 6.56
N MET A 39 6.39 1.42 6.48
CA MET A 39 6.84 2.80 6.35
C MET A 39 6.35 3.43 5.05
N HIS A 40 6.39 2.69 3.95
CA HIS A 40 5.90 3.16 2.66
C HIS A 40 4.37 3.32 2.63
N LEU A 41 3.64 2.36 3.21
CA LEU A 41 2.19 2.51 3.42
C LEU A 41 1.88 3.75 4.25
N SER A 42 2.60 3.94 5.36
CA SER A 42 2.43 5.07 6.26
C SER A 42 2.65 6.42 5.57
N SER A 43 3.69 6.54 4.75
CA SER A 43 3.99 7.80 4.04
C SER A 43 2.91 8.14 3.00
N ASN A 44 2.41 7.13 2.26
CA ASN A 44 1.34 7.30 1.29
C ASN A 44 0.01 7.72 1.94
N LEU A 45 -0.30 7.20 3.12
CA LEU A 45 -1.51 7.54 3.87
C LEU A 45 -1.46 8.93 4.52
N ALA A 46 -0.30 9.33 5.03
CA ALA A 46 -0.12 10.62 5.70
C ALA A 46 -0.27 11.78 4.70
N GLY A 47 0.38 11.64 3.54
CA GLY A 47 0.41 12.64 2.48
C GLY A 47 1.22 13.91 2.82
N PRO A 48 1.44 14.79 1.82
CA PRO A 48 2.39 15.91 1.90
C PRO A 48 1.98 17.08 2.82
N GLN A 49 0.78 17.03 3.39
CA GLN A 49 0.25 18.05 4.32
C GLN A 49 0.05 17.49 5.74
N SER A 50 0.60 16.31 6.03
CA SER A 50 0.67 15.81 7.40
C SER A 50 1.82 16.51 8.12
N ASP A 51 1.61 16.90 9.37
CA ASP A 51 2.65 17.56 10.16
C ASP A 51 3.90 16.67 10.35
N ASN A 52 3.74 15.35 10.16
CA ASN A 52 4.74 14.34 10.49
C ASN A 52 5.25 13.51 9.30
N TYR A 53 4.87 13.78 8.05
CA TYR A 53 5.22 13.00 6.84
C TYR A 53 4.86 11.49 6.88
N MET A 54 4.33 11.01 8.01
CA MET A 54 4.03 9.62 8.34
C MET A 54 2.82 9.56 9.27
N VAL A 55 2.08 8.45 9.22
CA VAL A 55 1.06 8.10 10.20
C VAL A 55 1.75 7.67 11.50
N LYS A 56 1.20 8.06 12.65
CA LYS A 56 1.72 7.64 13.97
C LYS A 56 1.70 6.11 14.08
N ALA A 57 2.67 5.52 14.79
CA ALA A 57 2.80 4.07 14.88
C ALA A 57 1.51 3.38 15.41
N ASP A 58 0.94 3.88 16.52
CA ASP A 58 -0.31 3.33 17.08
C ASP A 58 -1.50 3.42 16.12
N ASP A 59 -1.55 4.52 15.36
CA ASP A 59 -2.60 4.79 14.39
C ASP A 59 -2.51 3.82 13.20
N LEU A 60 -1.29 3.60 12.72
CA LEU A 60 -1.00 2.63 11.67
C LEU A 60 -1.28 1.19 12.13
N LYS A 61 -0.92 0.85 13.37
CA LYS A 61 -1.21 -0.46 13.97
C LYS A 61 -2.70 -0.76 13.97
N ARG A 62 -3.51 0.21 14.42
CA ARG A 62 -4.97 0.09 14.43
C ARG A 62 -5.54 -0.05 13.02
N LEU A 63 -5.01 0.72 12.06
CA LEU A 63 -5.42 0.62 10.66
C LEU A 63 -5.19 -0.78 10.10
N ILE A 64 -3.99 -1.33 10.29
CA ILE A 64 -3.62 -2.68 9.84
C ILE A 64 -4.56 -3.71 10.46
N GLN A 65 -4.72 -3.68 11.79
CA GLN A 65 -5.61 -4.61 12.50
C GLN A 65 -7.06 -4.56 12.00
N THR A 66 -7.57 -3.36 11.74
CA THR A 66 -8.93 -3.16 11.23
C THR A 66 -9.04 -3.68 9.80
N SER A 67 -8.08 -3.36 8.95
CA SER A 67 -8.06 -3.77 7.54
C SER A 67 -7.96 -5.29 7.40
N THR A 68 -7.09 -5.94 8.20
CA THR A 68 -6.98 -7.40 8.27
C THR A 68 -8.31 -8.02 8.70
N ARG A 69 -8.93 -7.51 9.76
CA ARG A 69 -10.21 -8.06 10.25
C ARG A 69 -11.32 -7.96 9.20
N ILE A 70 -11.43 -6.81 8.52
CA ILE A 70 -12.42 -6.63 7.45
C ILE A 70 -12.15 -7.59 6.30
N LEU A 71 -10.89 -7.72 5.86
CA LEU A 71 -10.49 -8.64 4.80
C LEU A 71 -10.78 -10.10 5.16
N ASP A 72 -10.44 -10.53 6.38
CA ASP A 72 -10.66 -11.89 6.87
C ASP A 72 -12.17 -12.22 6.95
N ASN A 73 -12.99 -11.25 7.37
CA ASN A 73 -14.43 -11.42 7.50
C ASN A 73 -15.15 -11.50 6.14
N LEU A 74 -14.71 -10.70 5.15
CA LEU A 74 -15.33 -10.64 3.82
C LEU A 74 -14.80 -11.70 2.86
N GLY A 75 -13.51 -12.06 3.00
CA GLY A 75 -12.76 -12.75 1.96
C GLY A 75 -12.31 -11.80 0.84
N LEU A 76 -11.28 -12.20 0.10
CA LEU A 76 -10.63 -11.36 -0.92
C LEU A 76 -11.60 -10.87 -1.99
N ASP A 77 -12.40 -11.77 -2.58
CA ASP A 77 -13.23 -11.43 -3.73
C ASP A 77 -14.29 -10.37 -3.37
N ALA A 78 -15.00 -10.56 -2.25
CA ALA A 78 -16.00 -9.59 -1.75
C ALA A 78 -15.36 -8.28 -1.27
N PHE A 79 -14.15 -8.35 -0.71
CA PHE A 79 -13.39 -7.16 -0.34
C PHE A 79 -13.02 -6.32 -1.57
N VAL A 80 -12.54 -6.96 -2.65
CA VAL A 80 -12.18 -6.29 -3.91
C VAL A 80 -13.41 -5.69 -4.58
N GLU A 81 -14.53 -6.41 -4.60
CA GLU A 81 -15.81 -5.90 -5.14
C GLU A 81 -16.24 -4.61 -4.42
N GLN A 82 -16.34 -4.65 -3.08
CA GLN A 82 -16.72 -3.47 -2.30
C GLN A 82 -15.69 -2.32 -2.41
N ALA A 83 -14.41 -2.65 -2.48
CA ALA A 83 -13.36 -1.67 -2.73
C ALA A 83 -13.55 -0.98 -4.09
N SER A 84 -13.92 -1.74 -5.13
CA SER A 84 -14.20 -1.21 -6.46
C SER A 84 -15.39 -0.24 -6.45
N ASP A 85 -16.42 -0.50 -5.64
CA ASP A 85 -17.58 0.39 -5.55
C ASP A 85 -17.30 1.69 -4.78
N ILE A 86 -16.42 1.64 -3.78
CA ILE A 86 -16.09 2.79 -2.91
C ILE A 86 -15.03 3.70 -3.53
N LEU A 87 -14.03 3.13 -4.20
CA LEU A 87 -12.92 3.88 -4.75
C LEU A 87 -13.29 4.54 -6.09
N THR A 88 -12.88 5.79 -6.24
CA THR A 88 -12.86 6.44 -7.57
C THR A 88 -11.81 5.77 -8.48
N ASP A 89 -11.95 5.87 -9.80
CA ASP A 89 -10.99 5.29 -10.76
C ASP A 89 -9.54 5.71 -10.48
N ARG A 90 -9.34 6.98 -10.11
CA ARG A 90 -8.02 7.50 -9.74
C ARG A 90 -7.46 6.86 -8.47
N GLN A 91 -8.32 6.52 -7.50
CA GLN A 91 -7.92 5.83 -6.29
C GLN A 91 -7.65 4.35 -6.53
N LYS A 92 -8.41 3.69 -7.41
CA LYS A 92 -8.14 2.30 -7.83
C LYS A 92 -6.76 2.19 -8.46
N LEU A 93 -6.49 3.04 -9.47
CA LEU A 93 -5.19 3.10 -10.14
C LEU A 93 -4.05 3.44 -9.16
N ALA A 94 -4.24 4.45 -8.32
CA ALA A 94 -3.23 4.82 -7.33
C ALA A 94 -2.96 3.70 -6.30
N SER A 95 -3.97 2.90 -5.95
CA SER A 95 -3.81 1.76 -5.04
C SER A 95 -2.96 0.67 -5.69
N LEU A 96 -3.25 0.31 -6.94
CA LEU A 96 -2.45 -0.66 -7.70
C LEU A 96 -0.99 -0.21 -7.86
N VAL A 97 -0.76 1.05 -8.25
CA VAL A 97 0.60 1.61 -8.39
C VAL A 97 1.33 1.64 -7.05
N THR A 98 0.64 1.96 -5.96
CA THR A 98 1.23 1.91 -4.61
C THR A 98 1.66 0.50 -4.24
N ILE A 99 0.81 -0.50 -4.51
CA ILE A 99 1.12 -1.90 -4.22
C ILE A 99 2.29 -2.38 -5.08
N MET A 100 2.32 -2.06 -6.37
CA MET A 100 3.47 -2.37 -7.24
C MET A 100 4.76 -1.76 -6.71
N ASP A 101 4.73 -0.48 -6.30
CA ASP A 101 5.92 0.19 -5.78
C ASP A 101 6.45 -0.51 -4.52
N VAL A 102 5.56 -0.89 -3.60
CA VAL A 102 5.92 -1.67 -2.40
C VAL A 102 6.57 -3.01 -2.79
N CYS A 103 5.98 -3.75 -3.71
CA CYS A 103 6.50 -5.06 -4.09
C CYS A 103 7.84 -4.99 -4.85
N MET A 104 8.09 -3.90 -5.60
CA MET A 104 9.31 -3.74 -6.39
C MET A 104 10.53 -3.28 -5.57
N MET A 105 10.36 -2.85 -4.31
CA MET A 105 11.49 -2.47 -3.44
C MET A 105 12.44 -3.63 -3.16
N GLU A 106 11.91 -4.86 -3.07
CA GLU A 106 12.69 -6.09 -2.86
C GLU A 106 13.09 -6.79 -4.18
N ASN A 107 12.95 -6.08 -5.30
CA ASN A 107 13.31 -6.46 -6.68
C ASN A 107 12.40 -7.49 -7.40
N SER A 108 11.31 -7.99 -6.81
CA SER A 108 10.26 -8.71 -7.57
C SER A 108 9.00 -9.02 -6.76
N LEU A 109 7.85 -9.03 -7.43
CA LEU A 109 6.66 -9.75 -6.98
C LEU A 109 6.93 -11.26 -7.01
N LEU A 110 6.75 -11.94 -5.88
CA LEU A 110 6.72 -13.40 -5.86
C LEU A 110 5.48 -13.90 -6.63
N GLU A 111 5.54 -15.12 -7.18
CA GLU A 111 4.46 -15.68 -8.01
C GLU A 111 3.08 -15.65 -7.30
N GLY A 112 3.06 -15.93 -5.98
CA GLY A 112 1.85 -15.83 -5.17
C GLY A 112 1.32 -14.41 -4.99
N GLU A 113 2.20 -13.42 -4.85
CA GLU A 113 1.83 -12.00 -4.73
C GLU A 113 1.25 -11.49 -6.05
N LYS A 114 1.86 -11.90 -7.18
CA LYS A 114 1.38 -11.54 -8.53
C LYS A 114 -0.04 -12.04 -8.76
N ALA A 115 -0.36 -13.28 -8.39
CA ALA A 115 -1.69 -13.84 -8.58
C ALA A 115 -2.77 -13.06 -7.81
N ILE A 116 -2.47 -12.61 -6.58
CA ILE A 116 -3.40 -11.79 -5.80
C ILE A 116 -3.49 -10.39 -6.39
N PHE A 117 -2.37 -9.80 -6.81
CA PHE A 117 -2.35 -8.49 -7.46
C PHE A 117 -3.21 -8.47 -8.74
N ASP A 118 -3.08 -9.49 -9.59
CA ASP A 118 -3.85 -9.61 -10.83
C ASP A 118 -5.35 -9.71 -10.54
N LYS A 119 -5.76 -10.45 -9.50
CA LYS A 119 -7.16 -10.50 -9.07
C LYS A 119 -7.69 -9.13 -8.64
N VAL A 120 -6.91 -8.36 -7.87
CA VAL A 120 -7.30 -7.01 -7.46
C VAL A 120 -7.42 -6.10 -8.68
N ARG A 121 -6.45 -6.15 -9.60
CA ARG A 121 -6.44 -5.37 -10.84
C ARG A 121 -7.69 -5.68 -11.69
N GLU A 122 -7.99 -6.95 -11.89
CA GLU A 122 -9.15 -7.40 -12.65
C GLU A 122 -10.47 -6.99 -11.99
N GLY A 123 -10.58 -7.11 -10.67
CA GLY A 123 -11.76 -6.64 -9.92
C GLY A 123 -11.94 -5.11 -9.96
N PHE A 124 -10.87 -4.36 -10.20
CA PHE A 124 -10.93 -2.92 -10.46
C PHE A 124 -11.24 -2.57 -11.93
N GLY A 125 -11.28 -3.57 -12.82
CA GLY A 125 -11.52 -3.37 -14.24
C GLY A 125 -10.39 -2.66 -14.97
N ILE A 126 -9.16 -2.67 -14.41
CA ILE A 126 -7.99 -1.99 -14.98
C ILE A 126 -7.20 -2.98 -15.84
N SER A 127 -6.90 -2.62 -17.07
CA SER A 127 -6.09 -3.47 -17.97
C SER A 127 -4.59 -3.41 -17.65
N GLU A 128 -3.82 -4.40 -18.11
CA GLU A 128 -2.36 -4.36 -18.01
C GLU A 128 -1.76 -3.18 -18.80
N ASP A 129 -2.35 -2.85 -19.96
CA ASP A 129 -1.89 -1.72 -20.79
C ASP A 129 -2.02 -0.37 -20.06
N GLU A 130 -3.02 -0.21 -19.20
CA GLU A 130 -3.17 1.00 -18.36
C GLU A 130 -2.12 1.08 -17.24
N LEU A 131 -1.60 -0.06 -16.77
CA LEU A 131 -0.56 -0.09 -15.75
C LEU A 131 0.86 -0.02 -16.30
N ARG A 132 1.09 -0.48 -17.54
CA ARG A 132 2.41 -0.58 -18.16
C ARG A 132 3.27 0.68 -18.01
N PRO A 133 2.76 1.91 -18.24
CA PRO A 133 3.58 3.11 -18.08
C PRO A 133 4.08 3.34 -16.63
N PHE A 134 3.31 2.91 -15.63
CA PHE A 134 3.69 3.01 -14.22
C PHE A 134 4.70 1.92 -13.85
N GLU A 135 4.48 0.70 -14.35
CA GLU A 135 5.43 -0.41 -14.17
C GLU A 135 6.81 -0.04 -14.75
N GLU A 136 6.88 0.44 -15.99
CA GLU A 136 8.12 0.88 -16.64
C GLU A 136 8.84 1.98 -15.82
N MET A 137 8.07 2.94 -15.30
CA MET A 137 8.60 4.00 -14.44
C MET A 137 9.15 3.46 -13.11
N LEU A 138 8.45 2.51 -12.49
CA LEU A 138 8.89 1.88 -11.25
C LEU A 138 10.11 0.99 -11.45
N ILE A 139 10.22 0.28 -12.57
CA ILE A 139 11.43 -0.44 -12.98
C ILE A 139 12.60 0.54 -13.06
N LEU A 140 12.44 1.63 -13.81
CA LEU A 140 13.48 2.66 -13.96
C LEU A 140 13.89 3.27 -12.61
N LYS A 141 12.93 3.60 -11.74
CA LYS A 141 13.18 4.11 -10.38
C LYS A 141 14.01 3.13 -9.55
N ASN A 142 13.76 1.84 -9.70
CA ASN A 142 14.40 0.78 -8.92
C ASN A 142 15.66 0.20 -9.60
N GLU A 143 16.02 0.63 -10.81
CA GLU A 143 17.21 0.20 -11.53
C GLU A 143 18.50 0.45 -10.72
N SER A 144 19.17 -0.62 -10.29
CA SER A 144 20.31 -0.54 -9.37
C SER A 144 21.53 0.18 -9.97
N SER A 145 21.68 0.18 -11.29
CA SER A 145 22.74 0.89 -12.02
C SER A 145 22.55 2.41 -12.04
N ILE A 146 21.33 2.88 -11.75
CA ILE A 146 20.94 4.30 -11.73
C ILE A 146 20.73 4.79 -10.28
N ARG A 147 20.41 3.88 -9.33
CA ARG A 147 20.26 4.23 -7.91
C ARG A 147 21.51 4.95 -7.39
N LEU A 148 21.33 6.22 -7.02
CA LEU A 148 22.31 7.06 -6.33
C LEU A 148 22.47 6.59 -4.87
N ASN A 149 22.89 5.34 -4.64
CA ASN A 149 23.02 4.80 -3.29
C ASN A 149 24.32 5.33 -2.65
N VAL A 150 24.25 6.53 -2.05
CA VAL A 150 25.38 7.21 -1.39
C VAL A 150 25.08 7.66 0.05
N LEU A 151 24.03 7.11 0.68
CA LEU A 151 23.70 7.50 2.05
C LEU A 151 24.23 6.50 3.10
N PRO A 152 24.97 6.96 4.12
CA PRO A 152 25.44 6.12 5.22
C PRO A 152 24.28 5.49 6.00
N SER A 153 24.50 4.28 6.52
CA SER A 153 23.56 3.48 7.33
C SER A 153 23.04 4.17 8.60
N SER A 154 23.62 5.29 9.01
CA SER A 154 23.22 6.11 10.17
C SER A 154 21.97 6.97 9.95
N TYR A 155 21.44 7.08 8.72
CA TYR A 155 20.24 7.88 8.43
C TYR A 155 18.89 7.20 8.74
N ASN A 156 18.88 5.92 9.12
CA ASN A 156 17.65 5.15 9.38
C ASN A 156 17.05 5.39 10.78
N ARG A 157 16.73 6.63 11.15
CA ARG A 157 15.99 6.93 12.39
C ARG A 157 14.49 6.62 12.31
N ALA A 158 13.91 6.48 11.11
CA ALA A 158 12.50 6.14 10.94
C ALA A 158 12.18 4.70 11.38
N ALA A 159 13.15 3.78 11.35
CA ALA A 159 12.93 2.34 11.59
C ALA A 159 12.54 1.98 13.04
N GLU A 160 12.94 2.77 14.04
CA GLU A 160 12.74 2.41 15.45
C GLU A 160 11.27 2.33 15.88
N GLY A 161 10.38 3.14 15.28
CA GLY A 161 8.94 3.07 15.54
C GLY A 161 8.28 1.83 14.92
N PHE A 162 8.76 1.40 13.75
CA PHE A 162 8.19 0.27 13.00
C PHE A 162 8.56 -1.09 13.59
N ARG A 163 9.69 -1.19 14.30
CA ARG A 163 10.09 -2.39 15.08
C ARG A 163 9.05 -2.85 16.11
N SER A 164 8.15 -1.96 16.53
CA SER A 164 7.07 -2.28 17.50
C SER A 164 5.77 -2.79 16.85
N LEU A 165 5.72 -2.80 15.51
CA LEU A 165 4.56 -3.23 14.71
C LEU A 165 4.67 -4.68 14.23
N VAL A 166 5.88 -5.24 14.18
CA VAL A 166 6.19 -6.64 13.87
C VAL A 166 6.39 -7.41 15.16
#